data_AF-A0AAX0KKL3-F1
#
_entry.id   AF-A0AAX0KKL3-F1
#
_cell.length_a   1.000
_cell.length_b   1.000
_cell.length_c   1.000
_cell.angle_alpha   90.00
_cell.angle_beta   90.00
_cell.angle_gamma   90.00
#
_symmetry.space_group_name_H-M   'P 1'
#
loop_
_entity.id
_entity.type
_entity.pdbx_description
1 polymer ?
#
loop_
_entity_poly.entity_id
_entity_poly.type
_entity_poly.pdbx_seq_one_letter_code
_entity_poly.pdbx_strand_id
1 'polypeptide(L)' 'MCNNTRPDAAAEAIKTLMHALIDISCTAATAEKHITRETEYTGAIIPHLLAYAQLTADMALNEAKAILIADCENGGGYA' A
#
# COMPACT_ATOMS: atom_id res chain seq x y z
N MET A 1 16.11 31.83 5.54
CA MET A 1 16.10 30.36 5.34
C MET A 1 14.65 29.96 5.15
N CYS A 2 14.22 29.73 3.92
CA CYS A 2 12.88 29.22 3.65
C CYS A 2 12.91 27.71 3.90
N ASN A 3 12.18 27.25 4.91
CA ASN A 3 11.91 25.83 5.08
C ASN A 3 10.98 25.42 3.93
N ASN A 4 11.54 24.83 2.88
CA ASN A 4 10.73 24.15 1.88
C ASN A 4 10.11 22.93 2.56
N THR A 5 8.88 23.10 3.05
CA THR A 5 8.00 22.06 3.62
C THR A 5 7.52 21.08 2.53
N ARG A 6 8.33 20.85 1.48
CA ARG A 6 8.01 19.83 0.49
C ARG A 6 8.24 18.50 1.22
N PRO A 7 7.20 17.68 1.45
CA PRO A 7 7.42 16.38 2.04
C PRO A 7 8.39 15.62 1.13
N ASP A 8 9.41 15.02 1.75
CA ASP A 8 10.36 14.16 1.06
C ASP A 8 9.57 13.12 0.28
N ALA A 9 9.75 13.07 -1.04
CA ALA A 9 8.96 12.20 -1.89
C ALA A 9 9.17 10.72 -1.52
N ALA A 10 10.37 10.37 -1.04
CA ALA A 10 10.62 9.05 -0.50
C ALA A 10 9.79 8.79 0.76
N ALA A 11 9.70 9.74 1.69
CA ALA A 11 8.84 9.64 2.86
C ALA A 11 7.34 9.47 2.50
N GLU A 12 6.82 10.20 1.51
CA GLU A 12 5.43 10.02 1.05
C GLU A 12 5.21 8.66 0.38
N ALA A 13 6.13 8.21 -0.48
CA ALA A 13 6.06 6.88 -1.08
C ALA A 13 6.08 5.78 0.00
N ILE A 14 6.95 5.89 1.01
CA ILE A 14 7.01 4.95 2.13
C ILE A 14 5.69 4.97 2.92
N LYS A 15 5.14 6.15 3.20
CA LYS A 15 3.87 6.28 3.94
C LYS A 15 2.71 5.62 3.20
N THR A 16 2.61 5.84 1.89
CA THR A 16 1.62 5.17 1.03
C THR A 16 1.75 3.64 1.11
N LEU A 17 2.97 3.12 1.02
CA LEU A 17 3.23 1.68 1.15
C LEU A 17 2.90 1.16 2.57
N MET A 18 3.19 1.94 3.62
CA MET A 18 2.87 1.55 5.00
C MET A 18 1.36 1.43 5.24
N HIS A 19 0.56 2.36 4.72
CA HIS A 19 -0.90 2.25 4.82
C HIS A 19 -1.41 0.99 4.10
N ALA A 20 -0.93 0.73 2.89
CA ALA A 20 -1.31 -0.48 2.14
C ALA A 20 -0.92 -1.77 2.88
N LEU A 21 0.26 -1.81 3.50
CA LEU A 21 0.71 -2.96 4.30
C LEU A 21 -0.18 -3.20 5.53
N ILE A 22 -0.68 -2.13 6.18
CA ILE A 22 -1.63 -2.24 7.29
C ILE A 22 -2.94 -2.86 6.79
N ASP A 23 -3.49 -2.34 5.69
CA ASP A 23 -4.75 -2.84 5.13
C ASP A 23 -4.65 -4.30 4.67
N ILE A 24 -3.54 -4.68 4.04
CA ILE A 24 -3.24 -6.07 3.65
C ILE A 24 -3.14 -6.95 4.89
N SER A 25 -2.46 -6.49 5.95
CA SER A 25 -2.32 -7.24 7.21
C SER A 25 -3.67 -7.48 7.89
N CYS A 26 -4.52 -6.46 7.95
CA CYS A 26 -5.89 -6.58 8.46
C CYS A 26 -6.73 -7.55 7.62
N THR A 27 -6.57 -7.51 6.30
CA THR A 27 -7.25 -8.42 5.35
C THR A 27 -6.80 -9.86 5.56
N ALA A 28 -5.49 -10.09 5.72
CA ALA A 28 -4.92 -11.41 5.98
C ALA A 28 -5.41 -11.99 7.31
N ALA A 29 -5.42 -11.20 8.39
CA ALA A 29 -5.97 -11.63 9.68
C ALA A 29 -7.47 -11.97 9.59
N THR A 30 -8.22 -11.22 8.79
CA THR A 30 -9.63 -11.52 8.52
C THR A 30 -9.79 -12.83 7.77
N ALA A 31 -8.97 -13.07 6.74
CA ALA A 31 -8.97 -14.33 6.01
C ALA A 31 -8.64 -15.54 6.90
N GLU A 32 -7.61 -15.43 7.74
CA GLU A 32 -7.22 -16.46 8.71
C GLU A 32 -8.36 -16.80 9.68
N LYS A 33 -9.05 -15.78 10.22
CA LYS A 33 -10.20 -15.99 11.10
C LYS A 33 -11.32 -16.77 10.40
N HIS A 34 -11.62 -16.47 9.14
CA HIS A 34 -12.68 -17.17 8.40
C HIS A 34 -12.28 -18.61 8.09
N ILE A 35 -11.02 -18.87 7.71
CA ILE A 35 -10.50 -20.23 7.48
C ILE A 35 -10.60 -21.09 8.76
N THR A 36 -10.28 -20.49 9.92
CA THR A 36 -10.19 -21.24 11.18
C THR A 36 -11.53 -21.41 11.91
N ARG A 37 -12.52 -20.52 11.68
CA ARG A 37 -13.78 -20.49 12.44
C ARG A 37 -15.06 -20.59 11.61
N GLU A 38 -15.02 -20.30 10.30
CA GLU A 38 -16.19 -20.17 9.43
C GLU A 38 -15.98 -20.93 8.11
N THR A 39 -15.73 -22.24 8.22
CA THR A 39 -15.36 -23.11 7.10
C THR A 39 -16.42 -23.19 6.00
N GLU A 40 -17.71 -23.07 6.35
CA GLU A 40 -18.83 -23.12 5.39
C GLU A 40 -18.89 -21.93 4.42
N TYR A 41 -18.31 -20.77 4.78
CA TYR A 41 -18.29 -19.56 3.94
C TYR A 41 -16.91 -19.21 3.37
N THR A 42 -15.89 -19.99 3.73
CA THR A 42 -14.49 -19.75 3.34
C THR A 42 -14.30 -19.76 1.81
N GLY A 43 -15.05 -20.60 1.09
CA GLY A 43 -14.93 -20.73 -0.37
C GLY A 43 -15.30 -19.47 -1.18
N ALA A 44 -16.16 -18.60 -0.65
CA ALA A 44 -16.56 -17.35 -1.30
C ALA A 44 -15.79 -16.13 -0.78
N ILE A 45 -15.47 -16.10 0.52
CA ILE A 45 -14.87 -14.93 1.17
C ILE A 45 -13.38 -14.81 0.89
N ILE A 46 -12.63 -15.92 0.92
CA ILE A 46 -11.16 -15.89 0.77
C ILE A 46 -10.71 -15.37 -0.59
N PRO A 47 -11.31 -15.79 -1.74
CA PRO A 47 -10.95 -15.21 -3.03
C PRO A 47 -11.16 -13.69 -3.10
N HIS A 48 -12.21 -13.17 -2.45
CA HIS A 48 -12.49 -11.73 -2.43
C HIS A 48 -11.47 -10.96 -1.57
N LEU A 49 -11.12 -11.48 -0.39
CA LEU A 49 -10.10 -10.88 0.46
C LEU A 49 -8.72 -10.90 -0.23
N LEU A 50 -8.38 -11.99 -0.92
CA LEU A 50 -7.13 -12.08 -1.67
C LEU A 50 -7.10 -11.07 -2.83
N ALA A 51 -8.18 -10.97 -3.61
CA ALA A 51 -8.29 -9.99 -4.69
C ALA A 51 -8.20 -8.55 -4.17
N TYR A 52 -8.82 -8.27 -3.01
CA TYR A 52 -8.71 -6.96 -2.35
C TYR A 52 -7.27 -6.64 -1.95
N ALA A 53 -6.57 -7.58 -1.30
CA ALA A 53 -5.18 -7.38 -0.90
C ALA A 53 -4.25 -7.15 -2.10
N GLN A 54 -4.45 -7.89 -3.20
CA GLN A 54 -3.71 -7.71 -4.45
C GLN A 54 -3.96 -6.33 -5.06
N LEU A 55 -5.22 -5.92 -5.16
CA LEU A 55 -5.59 -4.61 -5.70
C LEU A 55 -4.98 -3.46 -4.87
N THR A 56 -5.05 -3.56 -3.54
CA THR A 56 -4.46 -2.58 -2.62
C THR A 56 -2.95 -2.48 -2.80
N ALA A 57 -2.26 -3.62 -2.93
CA ALA A 57 -0.83 -3.64 -3.19
C ALA A 57 -0.47 -2.98 -4.53
N ASP A 58 -1.17 -3.34 -5.60
CA ASP A 58 -0.91 -2.81 -6.94
C ASP A 58 -1.16 -1.30 -7.02
N MET A 59 -2.24 -0.82 -6.40
CA MET A 59 -2.55 0.60 -6.35
C MET A 59 -1.47 1.39 -5.61
N ALA A 60 -1.07 0.92 -4.42
CA ALA A 60 -0.06 1.58 -3.60
C ALA A 60 1.33 1.57 -4.27
N LEU A 61 1.70 0.47 -4.93
CA LEU A 61 2.94 0.37 -5.69
C LEU A 61 2.94 1.34 -6.88
N ASN A 62 1.83 1.44 -7.61
CA ASN A 62 1.71 2.38 -8.73
C ASN A 62 1.79 3.84 -8.26
N GLU A 63 1.14 4.18 -7.15
CA GLU A 63 1.17 5.52 -6.56
C GLU A 63 2.57 5.87 -6.03
N ALA A 64 3.19 4.99 -5.24
CA ALA A 64 4.55 5.17 -4.73
C ALA A 64 5.55 5.31 -5.89
N LYS A 65 5.43 4.49 -6.94
CA LYS A 65 6.25 4.60 -8.14
C LYS A 65 6.07 5.96 -8.83
N ALA A 66 4.84 6.43 -8.99
CA ALA A 66 4.55 7.72 -9.61
C ALA A 66 5.17 8.88 -8.82
N ILE A 67 5.09 8.83 -7.49
CA ILE A 67 5.71 9.81 -6.58
C ILE A 67 7.24 9.83 -6.78
N LEU A 68 7.89 8.66 -6.78
CA LEU A 68 9.34 8.56 -6.92
C LEU A 68 9.85 8.97 -8.32
N ILE A 69 9.12 8.63 -9.38
CA ILE A 69 9.43 9.07 -10.75
C ILE A 69 9.34 10.60 -10.83
N ALA A 70 8.25 11.18 -10.34
CA ALA A 70 8.08 12.62 -10.33
C ALA A 70 9.20 13.32 -9.54
N ASP A 71 9.67 12.74 -8.44
CA ASP A 71 10.80 13.30 -7.68
C ASP A 71 12.12 13.28 -8.49
N CYS A 72 12.37 12.17 -9.19
CA CYS A 72 13.54 12.05 -10.08
C CYS A 72 13.48 13.04 -11.26
N GLU A 73 12.32 13.22 -11.88
CA GLU A 73 12.12 14.11 -13.04
C GLU A 73 12.14 15.61 -12.65
N ASN A 74 11.65 15.96 -11.45
CA ASN A 74 11.62 17.33 -10.95
C ASN A 74 12.96 17.82 -10.36
N GLY A 75 14.05 17.09 -10.64
CA GLY A 75 15.41 17.44 -10.24
C GLY A 75 15.71 16.98 -8.82
N GLY A 76 16.32 15.80 -8.70
CA GLY A 76 17.07 15.41 -7.51
C GLY A 76 18.07 16.53 -7.18
N GLY A 77 17.79 17.27 -6.11
CA GLY A 77 18.56 18.42 -5.68
C GLY A 77 19.96 18.03 -5.21
N TYR A 78 20.89 17.90 -6.16
CA TYR A 78 22.31 18.20 -5.97
C TYR A 78 22.72 19.15 -7.10
N ALA A 79 22.49 20.44 -6.87
CA ALA A 79 23.19 21.54 -7.52
C ALA A 79 23.79 22.43 -6.42
#